data_AF-A0A537L5W2-F1
#
_entry.id   AF-A0A537L5W2-F1
#
_cell.length_a   1.000
_cell.length_b   1.000
_cell.length_c   1.000
_cell.angle_alpha   90.00
_cell.angle_beta   90.00
_cell.angle_gamma   90.00
#
_symmetry.space_group_name_H-M   'P 1'
#
loop_
_entity.id
_entity.type
_entity.pdbx_description
1 polymer ?
#
loop_
_entity_poly.entity_id
_entity_poly.type
_entity_poly.pdbx_seq_one_letter_code
_entity_poly.pdbx_strand_id
1 'polypeptide(L)'
;MAGSVLSASSSFAQDPPKDLQKQIDQVKSTLPKFAIPMREVGDRFQNMYFAAKGDNWALAAYMSKYMNGAMNPASVTKPDEYKTWKSFYENTFAPVTKAIAAKDFKAFEPAYTAAIGACNGCHAGMGYGFIKVVKLGAPANNGIDYKIKSNPGDVPP
;
A
#
# COMPACT_ATOMS: atom_id res chain seq x y z
N MET A 1 -0.98 -64.34 28.18
CA MET A 1 -1.25 -63.17 27.32
C MET A 1 -0.86 -61.92 28.10
N ALA A 2 0.31 -61.35 27.82
CA ALA A 2 0.78 -60.11 28.43
C ALA A 2 0.60 -58.99 27.40
N GLY A 3 -0.38 -58.11 27.60
CA GLY A 3 -0.60 -56.94 26.76
C GLY A 3 0.36 -55.82 27.16
N SER A 4 1.37 -55.57 26.33
CA SER A 4 2.21 -54.38 26.46
C SER A 4 1.46 -53.17 25.91
N VAL A 5 1.20 -52.19 26.77
CA VAL A 5 0.65 -50.88 26.39
C VAL A 5 1.82 -50.02 25.93
N LEU A 6 1.93 -49.76 24.63
CA LEU A 6 2.84 -48.76 24.08
C LEU A 6 2.33 -47.37 24.48
N SER A 7 3.01 -46.73 25.44
CA SER A 7 2.82 -45.31 25.70
C SER A 7 3.42 -44.50 24.55
N ALA A 8 2.56 -43.88 23.74
CA ALA A 8 2.98 -42.91 22.76
C ALA A 8 3.42 -41.63 23.48
N SER A 9 4.72 -41.39 23.58
CA SER A 9 5.28 -40.11 24.01
C SER A 9 5.06 -39.08 22.91
N SER A 10 4.10 -38.18 23.12
CA SER A 10 3.82 -37.01 22.28
C SER A 10 5.03 -36.06 22.25
N SER A 11 6.00 -36.35 21.40
CA SER A 11 7.22 -35.55 21.24
C SER A 11 7.05 -34.52 20.12
N PHE A 12 6.10 -33.59 20.24
CA PHE A 12 5.96 -32.48 19.27
C PHE A 12 5.46 -31.14 19.85
N ALA A 13 5.46 -30.96 21.17
CA ALA A 13 5.37 -29.62 21.75
C ALA A 13 6.79 -29.18 22.15
N GLN A 14 7.53 -28.57 21.22
CA GLN A 14 8.69 -27.77 21.61
C GLN A 14 8.17 -26.55 22.37
N ASP A 15 8.73 -26.28 23.55
CA ASP A 15 8.51 -25.03 24.25
C ASP A 15 8.76 -23.86 23.28
N PRO A 16 7.93 -22.79 23.32
CA PRO A 16 8.18 -21.62 22.50
C PRO A 16 9.63 -21.16 22.70
N PRO A 17 10.34 -20.76 21.62
CA PRO A 17 11.73 -20.36 21.71
C PRO A 17 11.93 -19.38 22.86
N LYS A 18 12.93 -19.64 23.71
CA LYS A 18 13.34 -18.65 24.73
C LYS A 18 13.53 -17.31 24.01
N ASP A 19 12.96 -16.25 24.58
CA ASP A 19 12.99 -14.88 24.05
C ASP A 19 12.13 -14.60 22.80
N LEU A 20 11.17 -15.45 22.43
CA LEU A 20 10.27 -15.20 21.28
C LEU A 20 9.64 -13.79 21.30
N GLN A 21 9.13 -13.35 22.45
CA GLN A 21 8.51 -12.02 22.57
C GLN A 21 9.52 -10.89 22.30
N LYS A 22 10.75 -11.03 22.80
CA LYS A 22 11.84 -10.08 22.55
C LYS A 22 12.21 -10.03 21.06
N GLN A 23 12.24 -11.18 20.38
CA GLN A 23 12.47 -11.24 18.94
C GLN A 23 11.35 -10.53 18.16
N ILE A 24 10.08 -10.72 18.54
CA ILE A 24 8.93 -10.03 17.94
C ILE A 24 9.05 -8.52 18.12
N ASP A 25 9.39 -8.06 19.33
CA ASP A 25 9.52 -6.62 19.61
C ASP A 25 10.70 -6.01 18.85
N GLN A 26 11.80 -6.76 18.69
CA GLN A 26 12.91 -6.37 17.84
C GLN A 26 12.47 -6.22 16.37
N VAL A 27 11.74 -7.20 15.80
CA VAL A 27 11.19 -7.10 14.44
C VAL A 27 10.29 -5.87 14.31
N LYS A 28 9.33 -5.67 15.23
CA LYS A 28 8.43 -4.52 15.23
C LYS A 28 9.17 -3.18 15.27
N SER A 29 10.26 -3.10 16.04
CA SER A 29 11.05 -1.86 16.14
C SER A 29 11.81 -1.50 14.87
N THR A 30 12.11 -2.49 14.01
CA THR A 30 12.77 -2.28 12.71
C THR A 30 11.80 -1.98 11.58
N LEU A 31 10.51 -2.25 11.75
CA LEU A 31 9.51 -1.99 10.73
C LEU A 31 9.34 -0.48 10.50
N PRO A 32 9.20 -0.03 9.25
CA PRO A 32 8.94 1.36 8.97
C PRO A 32 7.60 1.79 9.57
N LYS A 33 7.60 2.97 10.20
CA LYS A 33 6.40 3.75 10.54
C LYS A 33 5.93 4.51 9.30
N PHE A 34 4.99 5.44 9.43
CA PHE A 34 4.38 6.17 8.30
C PHE A 34 5.33 6.98 7.40
N ALA A 35 6.45 7.51 7.91
CA ALA A 35 7.27 8.45 7.14
C ALA A 35 7.88 7.82 5.87
N ILE A 36 8.45 6.61 5.98
CA ILE A 36 9.09 5.92 4.83
C ILE A 36 8.02 5.48 3.80
N PRO A 37 6.95 4.77 4.19
CA PRO A 37 5.89 4.40 3.28
C PRO A 37 5.15 5.59 2.66
N MET A 38 4.97 6.71 3.36
CA MET A 38 4.34 7.91 2.76
C MET A 38 5.19 8.51 1.64
N ARG A 39 6.52 8.36 1.66
CA ARG A 39 7.37 8.72 0.51
C ARG A 39 7.08 7.84 -0.68
N GLU A 40 6.93 6.53 -0.47
CA GLU A 40 6.56 5.56 -1.50
C GLU A 40 5.16 5.85 -2.07
N VAL A 41 4.20 6.16 -1.20
CA VAL A 41 2.86 6.58 -1.62
C VAL A 41 2.91 7.82 -2.50
N GLY A 42 3.70 8.83 -2.10
CA GLY A 42 3.85 10.07 -2.86
C GLY A 42 4.38 9.81 -4.28
N ASP A 43 5.44 9.01 -4.42
CA ASP A 43 6.00 8.69 -5.74
C ASP A 43 5.00 7.92 -6.61
N ARG A 44 4.41 6.84 -6.07
CA ARG A 44 3.46 6.00 -6.80
C ARG A 44 2.21 6.77 -7.21
N PHE A 45 1.67 7.59 -6.31
CA PHE A 45 0.52 8.43 -6.59
C PHE A 45 0.79 9.35 -7.77
N GLN A 46 1.93 10.06 -7.78
CA GLN A 46 2.26 10.98 -8.87
C GLN A 46 2.47 10.25 -10.21
N ASN A 47 3.21 9.14 -10.20
CA ASN A 47 3.49 8.37 -11.42
C ASN A 47 2.24 7.71 -12.01
N MET A 48 1.25 7.34 -11.19
CA MET A 48 -0.02 6.75 -11.62
C MET A 48 -0.79 7.65 -12.59
N TYR A 49 -0.79 8.97 -12.37
CA TYR A 49 -1.48 9.91 -13.24
C TYR A 49 -0.93 9.86 -14.68
N PHE A 50 0.39 9.87 -14.82
CA PHE A 50 1.04 9.82 -16.12
C PHE A 50 0.89 8.46 -16.80
N ALA A 51 0.85 7.38 -16.02
CA ALA A 51 0.56 6.05 -16.53
C ALA A 51 -0.84 5.97 -17.15
N ALA A 52 -1.86 6.43 -16.42
CA ALA A 52 -3.24 6.50 -16.92
C ALA A 52 -3.34 7.42 -18.16
N LYS A 53 -2.70 8.59 -18.13
CA LYS A 53 -2.67 9.54 -19.26
C LYS A 53 -2.01 8.95 -20.51
N GLY A 54 -1.03 8.07 -20.34
CA GLY A 54 -0.33 7.38 -21.43
C GLY A 54 -1.03 6.11 -21.92
N ASP A 55 -2.20 5.76 -21.38
CA ASP A 55 -2.88 4.47 -21.53
C ASP A 55 -2.04 3.25 -21.11
N ASN A 56 -1.08 3.46 -20.21
CA ASN A 56 -0.35 2.38 -19.55
C ASN A 56 -1.12 1.95 -18.29
N TRP A 57 -2.24 1.27 -18.52
CA TRP A 57 -3.19 0.92 -17.46
C TRP A 57 -2.66 -0.16 -16.51
N ALA A 58 -1.78 -1.05 -16.97
CA ALA A 58 -1.04 -1.97 -16.10
C ALA A 58 -0.15 -1.19 -15.13
N LEU A 59 0.58 -0.18 -15.60
CA LEU A 59 1.41 0.65 -14.73
C LEU A 59 0.56 1.47 -13.75
N ALA A 60 -0.59 2.00 -14.19
CA ALA A 60 -1.51 2.70 -13.29
C ALA A 60 -2.04 1.75 -12.18
N ALA A 61 -2.46 0.54 -12.55
CA ALA A 61 -2.90 -0.49 -11.61
C ALA A 61 -1.77 -0.94 -10.66
N TYR A 62 -0.56 -1.13 -11.19
CA TYR A 62 0.64 -1.44 -10.43
C TYR A 62 0.92 -0.35 -9.39
N MET A 63 0.95 0.92 -9.82
CA MET A 63 1.19 2.04 -8.91
C MET A 63 0.14 2.09 -7.80
N SER A 64 -1.15 1.87 -8.12
CA SER A 64 -2.21 1.84 -7.10
C SER A 64 -2.07 0.66 -6.13
N LYS A 65 -1.88 -0.56 -6.65
CA LYS A 65 -1.75 -1.79 -5.85
C LYS A 65 -0.62 -1.66 -4.83
N TYR A 66 0.56 -1.26 -5.30
CA TYR A 66 1.75 -1.16 -4.44
C TYR A 66 1.78 0.13 -3.61
N MET A 67 1.04 1.18 -4.00
CA MET A 67 0.79 2.33 -3.12
C MET A 67 0.04 1.89 -1.85
N ASN A 68 -0.99 1.05 -2.00
CA ASN A 68 -1.68 0.48 -0.84
C ASN A 68 -0.79 -0.47 -0.04
N GLY A 69 -0.10 -1.38 -0.74
CA GLY A 69 0.78 -2.37 -0.11
C GLY A 69 1.94 -1.77 0.67
N ALA A 70 2.47 -0.61 0.25
CA ALA A 70 3.52 0.10 0.97
C ALA A 70 3.13 0.40 2.43
N MET A 71 1.82 0.51 2.71
CA MET A 71 1.31 0.89 4.02
C MET A 71 1.09 -0.26 4.99
N ASN A 72 1.26 -1.50 4.51
CA ASN A 72 1.09 -2.70 5.33
C ASN A 72 1.90 -2.69 6.64
N PRO A 73 3.18 -2.25 6.69
CA PRO A 73 3.93 -2.19 7.95
C PRO A 73 3.28 -1.29 9.01
N ALA A 74 2.55 -0.26 8.58
CA ALA A 74 1.85 0.66 9.47
C ALA A 74 0.69 0.00 10.22
N SER A 75 0.13 -1.10 9.71
CA SER A 75 -0.87 -1.90 10.45
C SER A 75 -0.34 -2.45 11.78
N VAL A 76 0.99 -2.66 11.86
CA VAL A 76 1.67 -3.14 13.05
C VAL A 76 2.27 -1.99 13.86
N THR A 77 2.88 -1.02 13.19
CA THR A 77 3.66 0.04 13.87
C THR A 77 2.83 1.25 14.28
N LYS A 78 1.70 1.50 13.60
CA LYS A 78 0.84 2.68 13.72
C LYS A 78 -0.64 2.34 13.40
N PRO A 79 -1.28 1.46 14.19
CA PRO A 79 -2.56 0.84 13.84
C PRO A 79 -3.72 1.83 13.71
N ASP A 80 -3.75 2.91 14.49
CA ASP A 80 -4.82 3.90 14.41
C ASP A 80 -4.70 4.77 13.16
N GLU A 81 -3.49 5.24 12.84
CA GLU A 81 -3.24 5.93 11.57
C GLU A 81 -3.48 5.00 10.36
N TYR A 82 -3.18 3.71 10.49
CA TYR A 82 -3.45 2.72 9.44
C TYR A 82 -4.95 2.54 9.16
N LYS A 83 -5.83 2.65 10.17
CA LYS A 83 -7.29 2.66 9.93
C LYS A 83 -7.71 3.83 9.06
N THR A 84 -7.13 5.01 9.28
CA THR A 84 -7.36 6.19 8.44
C THR A 84 -6.89 5.95 7.01
N TRP A 85 -5.68 5.40 6.82
CA TRP A 85 -5.17 5.02 5.50
C TRP A 85 -6.09 4.02 4.78
N LYS A 86 -6.47 2.95 5.48
CA LYS A 86 -7.33 1.89 4.94
C LYS A 86 -8.67 2.47 4.46
N SER A 87 -9.30 3.31 5.28
CA SER A 87 -10.54 3.99 4.91
C SER A 87 -10.36 4.92 3.72
N PHE A 88 -9.26 5.68 3.66
CA PHE A 88 -8.93 6.51 2.51
C PHE A 88 -8.83 5.67 1.23
N TYR A 89 -8.07 4.56 1.25
CA TYR A 89 -7.88 3.75 0.06
C TYR A 89 -9.16 3.01 -0.39
N GLU A 90 -9.90 2.43 0.55
CA GLU A 90 -11.10 1.63 0.26
C GLU A 90 -12.31 2.48 -0.12
N ASN A 91 -12.41 3.72 0.38
CA ASN A 91 -13.58 4.58 0.19
C ASN A 91 -13.26 5.80 -0.66
N THR A 92 -12.36 6.67 -0.20
CA THR A 92 -12.06 7.94 -0.86
C THR A 92 -11.33 7.74 -2.19
N PHE A 93 -10.45 6.74 -2.27
CA PHE A 93 -9.64 6.45 -3.45
C PHE A 93 -10.32 5.45 -4.40
N ALA A 94 -11.43 4.83 -4.00
CA ALA A 94 -12.17 3.86 -4.83
C ALA A 94 -12.60 4.37 -6.22
N PRO A 95 -12.96 5.65 -6.42
CA PRO A 95 -13.24 6.16 -7.77
C PRO A 95 -12.02 6.09 -8.70
N VAL A 96 -10.81 6.28 -8.16
CA VAL A 96 -9.56 6.18 -8.93
C VAL A 96 -9.32 4.74 -9.37
N THR A 97 -9.44 3.78 -8.45
CA THR A 97 -9.22 2.36 -8.78
C THR A 97 -10.26 1.82 -9.74
N LYS A 98 -11.52 2.27 -9.64
CA LYS A 98 -12.59 1.96 -10.62
C LYS A 98 -12.25 2.52 -12.01
N ALA A 99 -11.80 3.77 -12.10
CA ALA A 99 -11.43 4.37 -13.37
C ALA A 99 -10.21 3.68 -14.03
N ILE A 100 -9.23 3.25 -13.22
CA ILE A 100 -8.11 2.41 -13.71
C ILE A 100 -8.63 1.10 -14.29
N ALA A 101 -9.49 0.39 -13.55
CA ALA A 101 -10.05 -0.89 -14.01
C ALA A 101 -10.86 -0.73 -15.31
N ALA A 102 -11.60 0.37 -15.45
CA ALA A 102 -12.37 0.70 -16.64
C ALA A 102 -11.56 1.30 -17.79
N LYS A 103 -10.27 1.58 -17.58
CA LYS A 103 -9.40 2.31 -18.54
C LYS A 103 -10.00 3.66 -18.96
N ASP A 104 -10.67 4.32 -18.02
CA ASP A 104 -11.42 5.55 -18.29
C ASP A 104 -10.63 6.75 -17.76
N PHE A 105 -9.85 7.38 -18.64
CA PHE A 105 -9.08 8.56 -18.27
C PHE A 105 -9.97 9.76 -17.92
N LYS A 106 -11.15 9.88 -18.55
CA LYS A 106 -12.09 10.98 -18.31
C LYS A 106 -12.69 10.89 -16.90
N ALA A 107 -12.94 9.68 -16.39
CA ALA A 107 -13.32 9.46 -15.00
C ALA A 107 -12.11 9.52 -14.04
N PHE A 108 -10.95 9.05 -14.48
CA PHE A 108 -9.73 9.00 -13.66
C PHE A 108 -9.23 10.38 -13.26
N GLU A 109 -9.12 11.32 -14.20
CA GLU A 109 -8.52 12.64 -13.92
C GLU A 109 -9.22 13.45 -12.80
N PRO A 110 -10.56 13.61 -12.81
CA PRO A 110 -11.24 14.30 -11.72
C PRO A 110 -11.15 13.51 -10.39
N ALA A 111 -11.23 12.18 -10.44
CA ALA A 111 -11.09 11.34 -9.24
C ALA A 111 -9.69 11.47 -8.60
N TYR A 112 -8.64 11.44 -9.42
CA TYR A 112 -7.26 11.67 -9.00
C TYR A 112 -7.07 13.05 -8.38
N THR A 113 -7.65 14.07 -9.02
CA THR A 113 -7.56 15.46 -8.53
C THR A 113 -8.28 15.62 -7.19
N ALA A 114 -9.45 14.99 -7.01
CA ALA A 114 -10.15 14.97 -5.72
C ALA A 114 -9.34 14.27 -4.62
N ALA A 115 -8.63 13.18 -4.97
CA ALA A 115 -7.77 12.46 -4.02
C ALA A 115 -6.65 13.35 -3.46
N ILE A 116 -6.11 14.30 -4.23
CA ILE A 116 -5.12 15.29 -3.72
C ILE A 116 -5.68 16.08 -2.54
N GLY A 117 -6.94 16.52 -2.62
CA GLY A 117 -7.61 17.24 -1.54
C GLY A 117 -7.69 16.38 -0.27
N ALA A 118 -8.05 15.10 -0.41
CA ALA A 118 -8.11 14.16 0.70
C ALA A 118 -6.72 13.84 1.28
N CYS A 119 -5.68 13.68 0.46
CA CYS A 119 -4.30 13.54 0.94
C CYS A 119 -3.90 14.73 1.83
N ASN A 120 -4.19 15.94 1.36
CA ASN A 120 -3.90 17.17 2.11
C ASN A 120 -4.73 17.28 3.40
N GLY A 121 -5.96 16.77 3.41
CA GLY A 121 -6.80 16.67 4.61
C GLY A 121 -6.20 15.73 5.67
N CYS A 122 -5.76 14.53 5.27
CA CYS A 122 -5.09 13.59 6.16
C CYS A 122 -3.79 14.18 6.73
N HIS A 123 -2.94 14.78 5.89
CA HIS A 123 -1.70 15.41 6.36
C HIS A 123 -1.98 16.52 7.38
N ALA A 124 -2.94 17.41 7.12
CA ALA A 124 -3.31 18.46 8.05
C ALA A 124 -3.87 17.91 9.37
N GLY A 125 -4.81 16.95 9.30
CA GLY A 125 -5.42 16.32 10.47
C GLY A 125 -4.45 15.56 11.36
N MET A 126 -3.32 15.12 10.80
CA MET A 126 -2.25 14.43 11.53
C MET A 126 -1.12 15.37 12.00
N GLY A 127 -1.27 16.69 11.86
CA GLY A 127 -0.27 17.68 12.28
C GLY A 127 0.84 17.94 11.25
N TYR A 128 0.76 17.35 10.07
CA TYR A 128 1.71 17.52 8.95
C TYR A 128 1.21 18.51 7.90
N GLY A 129 0.54 19.59 8.32
CA GLY A 129 -0.06 20.57 7.41
C GLY A 129 0.92 21.27 6.45
N PHE A 130 2.23 21.21 6.76
CA PHE A 130 3.31 21.68 5.89
C PHE A 130 3.58 20.75 4.69
N ILE A 131 3.02 19.53 4.67
CA ILE A 131 3.09 18.60 3.54
C ILE A 131 1.89 18.86 2.63
N LYS A 132 2.09 19.72 1.62
CA LYS A 132 1.09 20.00 0.58
C LYS A 132 1.36 19.20 -0.68
N VAL A 133 0.50 18.24 -0.96
CA VAL A 133 0.47 17.49 -2.22
C VAL A 133 -0.10 18.39 -3.31
N VAL A 134 0.62 18.46 -4.44
CA VAL A 134 0.23 19.16 -5.66
C VAL A 134 0.30 18.21 -6.84
N LYS A 135 -0.46 18.47 -7.90
CA LYS A 135 -0.35 17.73 -9.16
C LYS A 135 0.94 18.14 -9.87
N LEU A 136 1.78 17.17 -10.24
CA LEU A 136 2.99 17.46 -11.01
C LEU A 136 2.68 17.80 -12.48
N GLY A 137 3.54 18.60 -13.09
CA GLY A 137 3.51 18.88 -14.54
C GLY A 137 4.18 17.80 -15.39
N ALA A 138 5.04 16.97 -14.79
CA ALA A 138 5.75 15.87 -15.41
C ALA A 138 5.89 14.69 -14.42
N PRO A 139 6.16 13.46 -14.90
CA PRO A 139 6.34 12.31 -14.02
C PRO A 139 7.46 12.52 -13.00
N ALA A 140 7.31 11.92 -11.82
CA ALA A 140 8.36 11.95 -10.79
C ALA A 140 9.56 11.07 -11.19
N ASN A 141 9.30 9.99 -11.95
CA ASN A 141 10.32 9.09 -12.46
C ASN A 141 10.50 9.24 -13.98
N ASN A 142 11.62 9.83 -14.39
CA ASN A 142 11.93 10.03 -15.82
C ASN A 142 12.49 8.77 -16.51
N GLY A 143 12.76 7.70 -15.77
CA GLY A 143 13.30 6.44 -16.29
C GLY A 143 12.24 5.43 -16.76
N ILE A 144 10.96 5.81 -16.79
CA ILE A 144 9.85 4.93 -17.15
C ILE A 144 9.22 5.40 -18.47
N ASP A 145 8.93 4.44 -19.36
CA ASP A 145 8.06 4.69 -20.50
C ASP A 145 6.57 4.57 -20.11
N TYR A 146 5.92 5.73 -19.95
CA TYR A 146 4.50 5.81 -19.60
C TYR A 146 3.56 5.54 -20.78
N LYS A 147 4.06 5.36 -22.00
CA LYS A 147 3.24 5.24 -23.22
C LYS A 147 3.03 3.79 -23.67
N ILE A 148 3.60 2.82 -22.97
CA ILE A 148 3.36 1.39 -23.23
C ILE A 148 1.88 1.08 -22.98
N LYS A 149 1.16 0.76 -24.05
CA LYS A 149 -0.26 0.42 -23.97
C LYS A 149 -0.43 -0.94 -23.30
N SER A 150 -1.26 -0.99 -22.26
CA SER A 150 -1.42 -2.19 -21.44
C SER A 150 -2.81 -2.25 -20.80
N ASN A 151 -3.13 -3.37 -20.17
CA ASN A 151 -4.38 -3.60 -19.44
C ASN A 151 -4.12 -3.73 -17.93
N PRO A 152 -5.06 -3.32 -17.07
CA PRO A 152 -4.90 -3.46 -15.61
C PRO A 152 -4.55 -4.88 -15.14
N GLY A 153 -5.03 -5.91 -15.86
CA GLY A 153 -4.79 -7.32 -15.55
C GLY A 153 -3.39 -7.84 -15.91
N ASP A 154 -2.55 -7.04 -16.58
CA ASP A 154 -1.18 -7.45 -16.93
C ASP A 154 -0.23 -7.38 -15.72
N VAL A 155 -0.69 -6.80 -14.60
CA VAL A 155 0.05 -6.80 -13.33
C VAL A 155 0.03 -8.21 -12.73
N PRO A 156 1.19 -8.84 -12.49
CA PRO A 156 1.24 -10.16 -11.86
C PRO A 156 0.53 -10.19 -10.49
N PRO A 157 -0.01 -11.35 -10.09
CA PRO A 157 -0.64 -11.53 -8.79
C PRO A 157 0.28 -11.16 -7.62
#